data_AF-A0A087SZV3-F1
#
_entry.id   AF-A0A087SZV3-F1
#
_cell.length_a   1.000
_cell.length_b   1.000
_cell.length_c   1.000
_cell.angle_alpha   90.00
_cell.angle_beta   90.00
_cell.angle_gamma   90.00
#
_symmetry.space_group_name_H-M   'P 1'
#
loop_
_entity.id
_entity.type
_entity.pdbx_description
1 polymer ?
#
loop_
_entity_poly.entity_id
_entity_poly.type
_entity_poly.pdbx_seq_one_letter_code
_entity_poly.pdbx_strand_id
1 'polypeptide(L)'
;MKKLWKSSSTISQKYILLENRVSKFEFPCILDIKMGTRQYGDTASIAKRHSHTAKAAASTSAVLGIRISGMQVYHQESGRYTCHNKYYGRSLTVDGFHQALYNFLHDG
;
A
#
# COMPACT_ATOMS: atom_id res chain seq x y z
N MET A 1 -38.47 34.98 17.91
CA MET A 1 -37.31 34.07 18.12
C MET A 1 -36.48 34.04 16.84
N LYS A 2 -35.22 34.49 16.87
CA LYS A 2 -34.34 34.61 15.70
C LYS A 2 -33.80 33.23 15.32
N LYS A 3 -34.11 32.74 14.12
CA LYS A 3 -33.60 31.47 13.58
C LYS A 3 -32.17 31.72 13.11
N LEU A 4 -31.18 31.22 13.86
CA LEU A 4 -29.76 31.36 13.54
C LEU A 4 -29.41 30.41 12.39
N TRP A 5 -29.27 30.95 11.18
CA TRP A 5 -28.75 30.20 10.04
C TRP A 5 -27.25 29.95 10.28
N LYS A 6 -26.86 28.71 10.64
CA LYS A 6 -25.44 28.31 10.57
C LYS A 6 -25.05 28.35 9.10
N SER A 7 -24.13 29.24 8.71
CA SER A 7 -23.54 29.16 7.39
C SER A 7 -22.81 27.83 7.29
N SER A 8 -23.20 27.02 6.31
CA SER A 8 -22.44 25.84 5.94
C SER A 8 -21.07 26.32 5.46
N SER A 9 -20.05 26.15 6.29
CA SER A 9 -18.67 26.37 5.86
C SER A 9 -18.41 25.41 4.70
N THR A 10 -18.20 25.96 3.51
CA THR A 10 -17.76 25.21 2.34
C THR A 10 -16.37 24.68 2.64
N ILE A 11 -16.28 23.38 2.95
CA ILE A 11 -14.98 22.71 3.13
C ILE A 11 -14.27 22.72 1.78
N SER A 12 -13.33 23.64 1.59
CA SER A 12 -12.45 23.66 0.43
C SER A 12 -11.56 22.41 0.46
N GLN A 13 -11.79 21.48 -0.47
CA GLN A 13 -10.98 20.26 -0.59
C GLN A 13 -9.75 20.54 -1.47
N LYS A 14 -8.58 20.15 -0.98
CA LYS A 14 -7.31 20.25 -1.71
C LYS A 14 -6.97 18.89 -2.30
N TYR A 15 -6.51 18.89 -3.56
CA TYR A 15 -6.08 17.70 -4.29
C TYR A 15 -4.66 17.90 -4.83
N ILE A 16 -3.94 16.80 -5.03
CA ILE A 16 -2.63 16.80 -5.72
C ILE A 16 -2.87 16.18 -7.10
N LEU A 17 -2.55 16.93 -8.16
CA LEU A 17 -2.57 16.41 -9.53
C LEU A 17 -1.24 15.69 -9.80
N LEU A 18 -1.31 14.41 -10.15
CA LEU A 18 -0.16 13.56 -10.45
C LEU A 18 -0.34 12.90 -11.83
N GLU A 19 0.78 12.61 -12.50
CA GLU A 19 0.78 11.83 -13.74
C GLU A 19 0.24 10.41 -13.50
N ASN A 20 -0.59 9.90 -14.42
CA ASN A 20 -0.97 8.49 -14.42
C ASN A 20 0.14 7.61 -15.03
N ARG A 21 0.97 7.03 -14.17
CA ARG A 21 2.10 6.17 -14.55
C ARG A 21 1.71 4.87 -15.28
N VAL A 22 0.49 4.37 -15.08
CA VAL A 22 0.05 3.10 -15.69
C VAL A 22 -0.76 3.29 -16.98
N SER A 23 -1.01 4.54 -17.38
CA SER A 23 -1.87 4.89 -18.52
C SER A 23 -1.45 4.29 -19.87
N LYS A 24 -0.17 3.96 -20.04
CA LYS A 24 0.39 3.44 -21.30
C LYS A 24 0.36 1.92 -21.41
N PHE A 25 -0.07 1.22 -20.37
CA PHE A 25 -0.06 -0.25 -20.32
C PHE A 25 -1.48 -0.78 -20.49
N GLU A 26 -1.65 -1.81 -21.34
CA GLU A 26 -2.94 -2.49 -21.53
C GLU A 26 -3.29 -3.38 -20.33
N PHE A 27 -2.31 -4.13 -19.82
CA PHE A 27 -2.46 -4.98 -18.64
C PHE A 27 -1.39 -4.66 -17.57
N PRO A 28 -1.50 -3.51 -16.86
CA PRO A 28 -0.49 -3.11 -15.89
C PRO A 28 -0.43 -4.06 -14.69
N CYS A 29 0.74 -4.68 -14.48
CA CYS A 29 1.09 -5.36 -13.23
C CYS A 29 1.70 -4.34 -12.25
N ILE A 30 1.18 -4.28 -11.03
CA ILE A 30 1.53 -3.26 -10.04
C ILE A 30 1.96 -3.92 -8.73
N LEU A 31 3.10 -3.49 -8.19
CA LEU A 31 3.59 -3.90 -6.88
C LEU A 31 3.89 -2.65 -6.04
N ASP A 32 3.24 -2.54 -4.87
CA ASP A 32 3.52 -1.50 -3.87
C ASP A 32 4.32 -2.11 -2.72
N ILE A 33 5.54 -1.59 -2.53
CA ILE A 33 6.46 -2.00 -1.47
C ILE A 33 6.60 -0.85 -0.47
N LYS A 34 6.50 -1.18 0.82
CA LYS A 34 6.91 -0.27 1.90
C LYS A 34 8.35 -0.56 2.28
N MET A 35 9.19 0.48 2.16
CA MET A 35 10.62 0.45 2.46
C MET A 35 10.90 0.99 3.86
N GLY A 36 11.91 0.43 4.52
CA GLY A 36 12.41 0.81 5.85
C GLY A 36 11.98 -0.14 6.99
N THR A 37 12.87 -0.35 7.96
CA THR A 37 12.57 -1.01 9.24
C THR A 37 11.75 -0.11 10.18
N ARG A 38 11.85 1.22 9.98
CA ARG A 38 11.07 2.25 10.70
C ARG A 38 10.09 2.93 9.75
N GLN A 39 8.81 2.97 10.11
CA GLN A 39 7.72 3.38 9.22
C GLN A 39 6.97 4.63 9.67
N TYR A 40 7.47 5.36 10.66
CA TYR A 40 6.85 6.58 11.21
C TYR A 40 7.84 7.75 11.14
N GLY A 41 7.33 8.94 10.83
CA GLY A 41 8.11 10.19 10.87
C GLY A 41 8.46 10.63 12.29
N ASP A 42 9.37 11.59 12.43
CA ASP A 42 9.87 12.06 13.74
C ASP A 42 8.79 12.76 14.56
N THR A 43 7.88 13.48 13.90
CA THR A 43 6.77 14.20 14.53
C THR A 43 5.51 13.33 14.70
N ALA A 44 5.60 12.01 14.49
CA ALA A 44 4.46 11.13 14.60
C ALA A 44 3.98 11.00 16.06
N SER A 45 2.65 11.06 16.27
CA SER A 45 2.04 10.82 17.58
C SER A 45 2.40 9.45 18.14
N ILE A 46 2.39 9.31 19.46
CA ILE A 46 2.72 8.06 20.17
C ILE A 46 1.91 6.87 19.62
N ALA A 47 0.59 7.04 19.47
CA ALA A 47 -0.28 6.01 18.91
C ALA A 47 0.12 5.60 17.47
N LYS A 48 0.48 6.57 16.61
CA LYS A 48 0.91 6.29 15.24
C LYS A 48 2.26 5.57 15.21
N ARG A 49 3.19 5.97 16.08
CA ARG A 49 4.49 5.30 16.26
C ARG A 49 4.28 3.84 16.65
N HIS A 50 3.52 3.56 17.71
CA HIS A 50 3.23 2.19 18.14
C HIS A 50 2.59 1.35 17.03
N SER A 51 1.57 1.88 16.35
CA SER A 51 0.90 1.15 15.26
C SER A 51 1.85 0.82 14.10
N HIS A 52 2.72 1.75 13.72
CA HIS A 52 3.66 1.55 12.62
C HIS A 52 4.81 0.62 13.01
N THR A 53 5.33 0.73 14.23
CA THR A 53 6.33 -0.20 14.77
C THR A 53 5.78 -1.62 14.82
N ALA A 54 4.56 -1.82 15.35
CA ALA A 54 3.94 -3.15 15.41
C ALA A 54 3.78 -3.78 14.02
N LYS A 55 3.36 -2.98 13.02
CA LYS A 55 3.25 -3.46 11.62
C LYS A 55 4.61 -3.84 11.03
N ALA A 56 5.65 -3.06 11.30
CA ALA A 56 6.99 -3.35 10.79
C ALA A 56 7.55 -4.62 11.44
N ALA A 57 7.42 -4.73 12.77
CA ALA A 57 7.87 -5.88 13.56
C ALA A 57 7.17 -7.19 13.17
N ALA A 58 5.87 -7.16 12.88
CA ALA A 58 5.08 -8.32 12.50
C ALA A 58 5.11 -8.64 11.00
N SER A 59 6.14 -8.22 10.27
CA SER A 59 6.24 -8.46 8.82
C SER A 59 7.70 -8.60 8.39
N THR A 60 7.92 -8.87 7.11
CA THR A 60 9.26 -8.92 6.51
C THR A 60 10.05 -7.62 6.66
N SER A 61 9.41 -6.48 6.96
CA SER A 61 10.11 -5.21 7.19
C SER A 61 11.09 -5.25 8.35
N ALA A 62 10.86 -6.09 9.37
CA ALA A 62 11.77 -6.21 10.51
C ALA A 62 13.13 -6.80 10.09
N VAL A 63 13.12 -7.73 9.13
CA VAL A 63 14.30 -8.52 8.73
C VAL A 63 14.88 -8.00 7.42
N LEU A 64 14.05 -7.83 6.40
CA LEU A 64 14.46 -7.41 5.05
C LEU A 64 14.48 -5.90 4.87
N GLY A 65 13.92 -5.14 5.83
CA GLY A 65 13.70 -3.71 5.66
C GLY A 65 12.63 -3.36 4.62
N ILE A 66 11.93 -4.34 4.04
CA ILE A 66 10.89 -4.13 3.03
C ILE A 66 9.71 -5.07 3.25
N ARG A 67 8.49 -4.68 2.82
CA ARG A 67 7.31 -5.57 2.76
C ARG A 67 6.37 -5.16 1.65
N ILE A 68 5.60 -6.11 1.14
CA ILE A 68 4.51 -5.85 0.18
C ILE A 68 3.34 -5.18 0.91
N SER A 69 2.79 -4.11 0.34
CA SER A 69 1.54 -3.49 0.79
C SER A 69 0.38 -3.61 -0.20
N GLY A 70 0.66 -4.00 -1.44
CA GLY A 70 -0.33 -4.36 -2.44
C GLY A 70 0.36 -4.97 -3.66
N MET A 71 -0.34 -5.86 -4.34
CA MET A 71 0.15 -6.48 -5.57
C MET A 71 -1.03 -6.78 -6.49
N GLN A 72 -0.85 -6.55 -7.78
CA GLN A 72 -1.80 -6.89 -8.84
C GLN A 72 -0.99 -7.43 -10.02
N VAL A 73 -1.26 -8.66 -10.43
CA VAL A 73 -0.55 -9.33 -11.54
C VAL A 73 -1.57 -9.87 -12.52
N TYR A 74 -1.39 -9.57 -13.80
CA TYR A 74 -2.18 -10.16 -14.87
C TYR A 74 -1.54 -11.49 -15.28
N HIS A 75 -2.35 -12.55 -15.31
CA HIS A 75 -1.92 -13.86 -15.80
C HIS A 75 -2.44 -14.10 -17.21
N GLN A 76 -1.53 -14.32 -18.15
CA GLN A 76 -1.85 -14.37 -19.58
C GLN A 76 -2.68 -15.61 -19.93
N GLU A 77 -2.31 -16.79 -19.40
CA GLU A 77 -3.03 -18.04 -19.67
C GLU A 77 -4.51 -17.98 -19.25
N SER A 78 -4.78 -17.36 -18.11
CA SER A 78 -6.15 -17.26 -17.56
C SER A 78 -6.89 -16.00 -17.98
N GLY A 79 -6.18 -14.99 -18.50
CA GLY A 79 -6.71 -13.67 -18.82
C GLY A 79 -7.22 -12.88 -17.62
N ARG A 80 -6.74 -13.19 -16.39
CA ARG A 80 -7.28 -12.65 -15.13
C ARG A 80 -6.20 -12.03 -14.26
N TYR A 81 -6.63 -11.09 -13.40
CA TYR A 81 -5.77 -10.52 -12.38
C TYR A 81 -5.82 -11.31 -11.07
N THR A 82 -4.64 -11.54 -10.50
CA THR A 82 -4.45 -11.91 -9.09
C THR A 82 -4.14 -10.64 -8.30
N CYS A 83 -4.93 -10.37 -7.26
CA CYS A 83 -4.78 -9.18 -6.43
C CYS A 83 -4.52 -9.55 -4.96
N HIS A 84 -3.43 -9.03 -4.41
CA HIS A 84 -3.09 -9.17 -3.01
C HIS A 84 -3.14 -7.82 -2.29
N ASN A 85 -3.76 -7.85 -1.12
CA ASN A 85 -3.90 -6.69 -0.26
C ASN A 85 -2.76 -6.60 0.78
N LYS A 86 -2.81 -5.54 1.58
CA LYS A 86 -1.84 -5.29 2.67
C LYS A 86 -1.76 -6.38 3.73
N TYR A 87 -2.79 -7.22 3.89
CA TYR A 87 -2.80 -8.28 4.90
C TYR A 87 -2.01 -9.50 4.40
N TYR A 88 -2.16 -9.85 3.13
CA TYR A 88 -1.29 -10.84 2.47
C TYR A 88 0.18 -10.48 2.66
N GLY A 89 0.59 -9.25 2.31
CA GLY A 89 2.00 -8.85 2.42
C GLY A 89 2.54 -8.82 3.85
N ARG A 90 1.68 -8.67 4.88
CA ARG A 90 2.08 -8.73 6.29
C ARG A 90 2.22 -10.16 6.81
N SER A 91 1.48 -11.12 6.24
CA SER A 91 1.56 -12.53 6.65
C SER A 91 2.73 -13.28 6.02
N LEU A 92 3.47 -12.66 5.08
CA LEU A 92 4.59 -13.31 4.40
C LEU A 92 5.78 -13.50 5.34
N THR A 93 6.41 -14.67 5.22
CA THR A 93 7.78 -14.94 5.67
C THR A 93 8.77 -14.38 4.64
N VAL A 94 10.07 -14.49 4.92
CA VAL A 94 11.12 -14.12 3.94
C VAL A 94 10.99 -14.94 2.65
N ASP A 95 10.83 -16.26 2.77
CA ASP A 95 10.64 -17.13 1.59
C ASP A 95 9.32 -16.82 0.88
N GLY A 96 8.24 -16.57 1.63
CA GLY A 96 6.97 -16.14 1.07
C GLY A 96 7.08 -14.82 0.30
N PHE A 97 7.93 -13.90 0.77
CA PHE A 97 8.22 -12.65 0.06
C PHE A 97 9.01 -12.90 -1.23
N HIS A 98 10.03 -13.77 -1.22
CA HIS A 98 10.75 -14.15 -2.44
C HIS A 98 9.81 -14.79 -3.47
N GLN A 99 8.93 -15.69 -3.03
CA GLN A 99 7.95 -16.31 -3.92
C GLN A 99 6.96 -15.28 -4.47
N ALA A 100 6.50 -14.33 -3.64
CA ALA A 100 5.63 -13.26 -4.10
C ALA A 100 6.30 -12.38 -5.16
N LEU A 101 7.60 -12.09 -5.02
CA LEU A 101 8.37 -11.37 -6.04
C LEU A 101 8.52 -12.19 -7.33
N TYR A 102 8.79 -13.49 -7.22
CA TYR A 102 8.80 -14.37 -8.40
C TYR A 102 7.46 -14.32 -9.13
N ASN A 103 6.36 -14.48 -8.41
CA ASN A 103 5.01 -14.43 -8.98
C ASN A 103 4.66 -13.06 -9.59
N PHE A 104 5.27 -11.97 -9.11
CA PHE A 104 5.09 -10.65 -9.71
C PHE A 104 5.80 -10.50 -11.05
N LEU A 105 6.96 -11.15 -11.20
CA LEU A 105 7.82 -11.09 -12.40
C LEU A 105 7.50 -12.20 -13.41
N HIS A 106 6.44 -12.96 -13.17
CA HIS A 106 6.01 -14.08 -13.99
C HIS A 106 4.55 -13.88 -14.41
N ASP A 107 4.26 -14.08 -15.68
CA ASP A 107 2.99 -13.87 -16.35
C ASP A 107 2.03 -15.08 -16.29
N GLY A 108 2.39 -16.11 -15.51
CA GLY A 108 1.65 -17.38 -15.45
C GLY A 108 2.08 -18.29 -16.58
#